data_AF-F4BPG9-F1
#
_entry.id   AF-F4BPG9-F1
#
_cell.length_a   1.000
_cell.length_b   1.000
_cell.length_c   1.000
_cell.angle_alpha   90.00
_cell.angle_beta   90.00
_cell.angle_gamma   90.00
#
_symmetry.space_group_name_H-M   'P 1'
#
loop_
_entity.id
_entity.type
_entity.pdbx_description
1 polymer ?
#
loop_
_entity_poly.entity_id
_entity_poly.type
_entity_poly.pdbx_seq_one_letter_code
_entity_poly.pdbx_strand_id
1 'polypeptide(L)'
;MVGLQTVDIKKGQFIFGRKKAAQQLNMKESTVWKHIKFLEKIDSISLKSNNKFTVVSVVGWAIYQGDITTKEQQSNNKGTTEEQQSNTDKNVKNVENVKNVKNKDIVGQESPDNVPYKEIVDYLNLKAGTNFRPSASKTKTLIKARINESYSIDDFKKVIDIKSDEWLKNKDMVRYLRPETLFGTKFESYLNQKQVYKDTNERATSEYDNFF
;
A
#
# COMPACT_ATOMS: atom_id res chain seq x y z
N MET A 1 13.33 19.13 28.41
CA MET A 1 14.79 19.39 28.46
C MET A 1 15.50 18.42 27.52
N VAL A 2 16.32 18.91 26.59
CA VAL A 2 17.13 18.07 25.68
C VAL A 2 18.58 18.47 25.87
N GLY A 3 19.30 17.74 26.71
CA GLY A 3 20.57 18.25 27.27
C GLY A 3 20.35 19.52 28.12
N LEU A 4 21.37 20.38 28.26
CA LEU A 4 21.33 21.63 29.03
C LEU A 4 20.51 22.78 28.38
N GLN A 5 19.71 22.51 27.35
CA GLN A 5 18.94 23.53 26.62
C GLN A 5 17.42 23.36 26.85
N THR A 6 16.77 24.46 27.22
CA THR A 6 15.31 24.60 27.22
C THR A 6 14.83 24.85 25.78
N VAL A 7 13.80 24.12 25.38
CA VAL A 7 13.19 24.23 24.05
C VAL A 7 11.71 24.44 24.30
N ASP A 8 11.19 25.57 23.84
CA ASP A 8 9.76 25.88 23.93
C ASP A 8 9.00 25.11 22.86
N ILE A 9 8.18 24.16 23.30
CA ILE A 9 7.40 23.26 22.44
C ILE A 9 5.94 23.70 22.52
N LYS A 10 5.32 24.02 21.37
CA LYS A 10 3.88 24.34 21.31
C LYS A 10 3.04 23.06 21.35
N LYS A 11 1.76 23.16 21.73
CA LYS A 11 0.82 22.03 21.67
C LYS A 11 0.84 21.41 20.27
N GLY A 12 1.01 20.08 20.19
CA GLY A 12 1.09 19.34 18.92
C GLY A 12 2.48 19.24 18.33
N GLN A 13 3.48 19.79 19.03
CA GLN A 13 4.88 19.61 18.68
C GLN A 13 5.55 18.64 19.66
N PHE A 14 6.53 17.90 19.18
CA PHE A 14 7.37 17.06 20.02
C PHE A 14 8.79 16.99 19.46
N ILE A 15 9.72 16.60 20.34
CA ILE A 15 11.12 16.43 19.98
C ILE A 15 11.36 15.00 19.56
N PHE A 16 11.93 14.86 18.37
CA PHE A 16 12.20 13.59 17.73
C PHE A 16 13.70 13.36 17.56
N GLY A 17 14.15 12.20 18.04
CA GLY A 17 15.52 11.73 17.92
C GLY A 17 15.57 10.38 17.23
N ARG A 18 16.26 10.30 16.08
CA ARG A 18 16.36 9.09 15.25
C ARG A 18 16.84 7.86 16.03
N LYS A 19 17.90 8.01 16.82
CA LYS A 19 18.49 6.92 17.64
C LYS A 19 17.51 6.37 18.66
N LYS A 20 16.86 7.27 19.42
CA LYS A 20 15.89 6.90 20.44
C LYS A 20 14.67 6.21 19.82
N ALA A 21 14.16 6.74 18.71
CA ALA A 21 13.06 6.15 17.99
C ALA A 21 13.42 4.77 17.41
N ALA A 22 14.62 4.59 16.87
CA ALA A 22 15.12 3.30 16.36
C ALA A 22 15.13 2.23 17.45
N GLN A 23 15.61 2.57 18.65
CA GLN A 23 15.61 1.66 19.80
C GLN A 23 14.19 1.30 20.25
N GLN A 24 13.30 2.29 20.36
CA GLN A 24 11.92 2.07 20.80
C GLN A 24 11.10 1.23 19.81
N LEU A 25 11.33 1.45 18.51
CA LEU A 25 10.60 0.78 17.43
C LEU A 25 11.29 -0.50 16.94
N ASN A 26 12.40 -0.89 17.58
CA ASN A 26 13.23 -2.05 17.21
C ASN A 26 13.54 -2.13 15.70
N MET A 27 13.95 -1.01 15.09
CA MET A 27 14.25 -0.92 13.66
C MET A 27 15.49 -0.07 13.39
N LYS A 28 16.06 -0.19 12.19
CA LYS A 28 17.26 0.55 11.81
C LYS A 28 16.98 2.06 11.76
N GLU A 29 17.94 2.89 12.19
CA GLU A 29 17.83 4.37 12.18
C GLU A 29 17.47 4.94 10.80
N SER A 30 17.97 4.31 9.74
CA SER A 30 17.65 4.69 8.36
C SER A 30 16.20 4.41 7.99
N THR A 31 15.60 3.35 8.54
CA THR A 31 14.19 2.98 8.32
C THR A 31 13.28 3.97 9.04
N VAL A 32 13.61 4.30 10.29
CA VAL A 32 12.94 5.36 11.05
C VAL A 32 12.95 6.67 10.27
N TRP A 33 14.09 7.05 9.70
CA TRP A 33 14.19 8.29 8.92
C TRP A 33 13.34 8.26 7.66
N LYS A 34 13.31 7.12 6.94
CA LYS A 34 12.44 6.94 5.77
C LYS A 34 10.96 7.12 6.14
N HIS A 35 10.51 6.52 7.25
CA HIS A 35 9.13 6.66 7.70
C HIS A 35 8.79 8.10 8.05
N ILE A 36 9.67 8.79 8.78
CA ILE A 36 9.47 10.20 9.13
C ILE A 36 9.42 11.11 7.89
N LYS A 37 10.27 10.84 6.89
CA LYS A 37 10.22 11.55 5.60
C LYS A 37 8.97 11.23 4.79
N PHE A 38 8.48 10.00 4.88
CA PHE A 38 7.19 9.64 4.27
C PHE A 38 6.04 10.39 4.94
N LEU A 39 6.01 10.46 6.27
CA LEU A 39 4.99 11.20 7.03
C LEU A 39 5.01 12.71 6.71
N GLU A 40 6.19 13.28 6.46
CA GLU A 40 6.33 14.65 5.96
C GLU A 40 5.74 14.80 4.55
N LYS A 41 5.98 13.84 3.65
CA LYS A 41 5.46 13.87 2.28
C LYS A 41 3.93 13.81 2.22
N ILE A 42 3.28 13.09 3.13
CA ILE A 42 1.82 12.98 3.18
C ILE A 42 1.17 14.11 4.00
N ASP A 43 1.90 15.19 4.25
CA ASP A 43 1.47 16.38 5.01
C ASP A 43 0.86 16.05 6.39
N SER A 44 1.19 14.91 6.97
CA SER A 44 0.70 14.51 8.30
C SER A 44 1.52 15.13 9.42
N ILE A 45 2.82 15.37 9.16
CA ILE A 45 3.73 16.05 10.07
C ILE A 45 4.59 17.07 9.30
N SER A 46 5.07 18.09 10.00
CA SER A 46 6.12 18.98 9.49
C SER A 46 7.37 18.88 10.35
N LEU A 47 8.54 18.92 9.70
CA LEU A 47 9.83 18.72 10.35
C LEU A 47 10.65 20.02 10.35
N LYS A 48 11.24 20.35 11.50
CA LYS A 48 12.27 21.37 11.64
C LYS A 48 13.49 20.77 12.31
N SER A 49 14.48 20.38 11.51
CA SER A 49 15.73 19.81 11.99
C SER A 49 16.69 20.89 12.49
N ASN A 50 17.36 20.64 13.61
CA ASN A 50 18.56 21.35 14.01
C ASN A 50 19.71 20.34 14.22
N ASN A 51 20.89 20.83 14.60
CA ASN A 51 22.09 20.00 14.77
C ASN A 51 21.90 18.85 15.78
N LYS A 52 21.05 19.03 16.81
CA LYS A 52 20.90 18.07 17.93
C LYS A 52 19.60 17.27 17.91
N PHE A 53 18.52 17.81 17.35
CA PHE A 53 17.19 17.22 17.37
C PHE A 53 16.31 17.71 16.22
N THR A 54 15.22 16.99 15.96
CA THR A 54 14.17 17.43 15.04
C THR A 54 12.93 17.78 15.81
N VAL A 55 12.39 18.98 15.60
CA VAL A 55 11.05 19.33 16.08
C VAL A 55 10.04 18.84 15.06
N VAL A 56 9.15 17.97 15.49
CA VAL A 56 8.05 17.45 14.68
C VAL A 56 6.78 18.17 15.09
N SER A 57 6.02 18.69 14.14
CA SER A 57 4.69 19.28 14.39
C SER A 57 3.62 18.44 13.70
N VAL A 58 2.61 18.01 14.45
CA VAL A 58 1.46 17.27 13.91
C VAL A 58 0.54 18.26 13.17
N VAL A 59 0.31 18.03 11.89
CA VAL A 59 -0.59 18.85 11.07
C VAL A 59 -2.03 18.49 11.43
N GLY A 60 -2.89 19.50 11.57
CA GLY A 60 -4.29 19.30 11.97
C GLY A 60 -4.49 18.99 13.47
N TRP A 61 -3.47 19.15 14.31
CA TRP A 61 -3.56 18.86 15.75
C TRP A 61 -4.77 19.52 16.43
N ALA A 62 -5.06 20.79 16.12
CA ALA A 62 -6.18 21.51 16.71
C ALA A 62 -7.55 20.83 16.44
N ILE A 63 -7.69 20.12 15.31
CA ILE A 63 -8.93 19.43 14.92
C ILE A 63 -9.14 18.18 15.77
N TYR A 64 -8.06 17.50 16.18
CA TYR A 64 -8.10 16.31 17.02
C TYR A 64 -8.26 16.62 18.51
N GLN A 65 -8.24 17.90 18.92
CA GLN A 65 -8.44 18.34 20.31
C GLN A 65 -9.66 19.18 20.56
N GLY A 66 -10.27 19.74 19.51
CA GLY A 66 -11.57 20.38 19.64
C GLY A 66 -12.60 19.32 20.00
N ASP A 67 -13.41 19.61 21.02
CA ASP A 67 -14.59 18.82 21.34
C ASP A 67 -15.33 18.48 20.04
N ILE A 68 -15.59 17.18 19.85
CA ILE A 68 -16.46 16.65 18.81
C ILE A 68 -17.85 17.22 19.08
N THR A 69 -18.14 18.43 18.60
CA THR A 69 -19.51 18.91 18.46
C THR A 69 -20.07 18.37 17.16
N THR A 70 -21.15 17.59 17.30
CA THR A 70 -22.02 16.97 16.29
C THR A 70 -21.60 15.61 15.72
N LYS A 71 -21.79 14.55 16.51
CA LYS A 71 -23.04 13.76 16.49
C LYS A 71 -22.98 12.68 17.57
N GLU A 72 -24.08 12.58 18.30
CA GLU A 72 -24.31 11.74 19.48
C GLU A 72 -24.04 10.26 19.20
N GLN A 73 -23.17 9.64 20.00
CA GLN A 73 -23.33 8.24 20.36
C GLN A 73 -23.49 8.17 21.87
N GLN A 74 -24.70 7.76 22.26
CA GLN A 74 -25.11 7.57 23.63
C GLN A 74 -24.17 6.57 24.32
N SER A 75 -23.65 7.04 25.45
CA SER A 75 -22.95 6.24 26.43
C SER A 75 -23.88 5.17 26.99
N ASN A 76 -23.40 3.92 27.07
CA ASN A 76 -23.85 2.98 28.08
C ASN A 76 -22.61 2.26 28.64
N ASN A 77 -22.16 2.73 29.79
CA ASN A 77 -21.23 2.01 30.65
C ASN A 77 -21.92 0.77 31.24
N LYS A 78 -21.31 -0.40 31.10
CA LYS A 78 -21.23 -1.36 32.21
C LYS A 78 -20.13 -2.39 31.95
N GLY A 79 -19.17 -2.43 32.85
CA GLY A 79 -18.31 -3.61 33.00
C GLY A 79 -19.08 -4.73 33.68
N THR A 80 -18.75 -5.97 33.33
CA THR A 80 -18.83 -7.15 34.20
C THR A 80 -18.04 -8.29 33.56
N THR A 81 -17.13 -8.82 34.39
CA THR A 81 -16.62 -10.18 34.55
C THR A 81 -17.31 -11.31 33.79
N GLU A 82 -16.44 -12.21 33.29
CA GLU A 82 -16.57 -13.66 33.10
C GLU A 82 -17.92 -14.29 33.48
N GLU A 83 -18.64 -14.85 32.49
CA GLU A 83 -19.07 -16.27 32.42
C GLU A 83 -20.12 -16.53 31.31
N GLN A 84 -20.04 -17.73 30.73
CA GLN A 84 -21.07 -18.52 30.03
C GLN A 84 -21.39 -18.29 28.53
N GLN A 85 -20.68 -19.07 27.70
CA GLN A 85 -21.15 -20.14 26.79
C GLN A 85 -22.62 -20.16 26.31
N SER A 86 -22.84 -20.21 24.98
CA SER A 86 -23.27 -21.41 24.22
C SER A 86 -24.02 -21.11 22.92
N ASN A 87 -23.69 -21.92 21.92
CA ASN A 87 -24.16 -22.00 20.53
C ASN A 87 -25.68 -21.98 20.31
N THR A 88 -26.11 -21.49 19.13
CA THR A 88 -27.11 -22.15 18.28
C THR A 88 -27.00 -21.65 16.82
N ASP A 89 -26.88 -22.62 15.92
CA ASP A 89 -26.91 -22.51 14.46
C ASP A 89 -28.22 -21.94 13.89
N LYS A 90 -28.16 -21.18 12.79
CA LYS A 90 -28.79 -21.56 11.50
C LYS A 90 -28.56 -20.54 10.37
N ASN A 91 -28.14 -21.11 9.26
CA ASN A 91 -27.85 -20.60 7.92
C ASN A 91 -29.12 -20.15 7.15
N VAL A 92 -29.08 -19.02 6.44
CA VAL A 92 -29.82 -18.82 5.16
C VAL A 92 -29.02 -17.90 4.21
N LYS A 93 -28.85 -18.36 2.97
CA LYS A 93 -28.28 -17.70 1.78
C LYS A 93 -29.30 -16.78 1.07
N ASN A 94 -28.86 -15.63 0.53
CA ASN A 94 -29.04 -15.16 -0.88
C ASN A 94 -28.52 -13.71 -1.01
N VAL A 95 -27.46 -13.39 -1.77
CA VAL A 95 -27.35 -13.09 -3.23
C VAL A 95 -28.03 -11.79 -3.68
N GLU A 96 -27.15 -10.86 -4.11
CA GLU A 96 -27.27 -9.72 -5.04
C GLU A 96 -28.22 -8.55 -4.73
N ASN A 97 -27.70 -7.30 -4.68
CA ASN A 97 -27.45 -6.51 -5.89
C ASN A 97 -26.70 -5.18 -5.59
N VAL A 98 -26.01 -4.74 -6.63
CA VAL A 98 -25.07 -3.62 -6.77
C VAL A 98 -25.74 -2.25 -6.55
N LYS A 99 -25.04 -1.32 -5.87
CA LYS A 99 -25.03 0.11 -6.23
C LYS A 99 -23.76 0.83 -5.75
N ASN A 100 -23.12 1.40 -6.75
CA ASN A 100 -21.94 2.26 -6.77
C ASN A 100 -22.13 3.53 -5.91
N VAL A 101 -21.04 4.07 -5.33
CA VAL A 101 -20.69 5.52 -5.27
C VAL A 101 -19.63 5.80 -4.18
N LYS A 102 -18.43 6.15 -4.69
CA LYS A 102 -17.45 7.18 -4.26
C LYS A 102 -16.83 7.18 -2.84
N ASN A 103 -15.50 7.03 -2.86
CA ASN A 103 -14.47 7.80 -2.14
C ASN A 103 -14.70 8.13 -0.65
N LYS A 104 -14.00 7.42 0.22
CA LYS A 104 -13.14 8.05 1.23
C LYS A 104 -12.19 7.04 1.86
N ASP A 105 -10.97 7.51 2.03
CA ASP A 105 -9.83 6.86 2.67
C ASP A 105 -10.22 6.25 4.01
N ILE A 106 -9.99 4.95 4.17
CA ILE A 106 -10.01 4.28 5.47
C ILE A 106 -8.67 3.54 5.60
N VAL A 107 -7.64 4.35 5.87
CA VAL A 107 -6.39 3.89 6.47
C VAL A 107 -6.61 3.89 7.98
N GLY A 108 -6.47 2.72 8.61
CA GLY A 108 -6.34 2.66 10.07
C GLY A 108 -7.05 1.48 10.72
N GLN A 109 -6.53 0.26 10.54
CA GLN A 109 -6.47 -0.72 11.61
C GLN A 109 -5.17 -1.51 11.50
N GLU A 110 -4.27 -1.22 12.44
CA GLU A 110 -2.94 -1.79 12.55
C GLU A 110 -3.05 -3.23 13.07
N SER A 111 -3.16 -4.16 12.13
CA SER A 111 -2.72 -5.53 12.31
C SER A 111 -1.34 -5.68 11.64
N PRO A 112 -0.49 -6.65 12.02
CA PRO A 112 0.82 -6.91 11.37
C PRO A 112 0.72 -7.31 9.88
N ASP A 113 -0.45 -7.16 9.25
CA ASP A 113 -0.78 -7.48 7.88
C ASP A 113 -1.37 -6.26 7.13
N ASN A 114 -0.86 -5.04 7.35
CA ASN A 114 -1.15 -3.88 6.47
C ASN A 114 -0.38 -3.97 5.13
N VAL A 115 -0.37 -5.16 4.53
CA VAL A 115 0.13 -5.36 3.18
C VAL A 115 -1.06 -5.16 2.24
N PRO A 116 -0.95 -4.31 1.21
CA PRO A 116 -2.05 -3.97 0.29
C PRO A 116 -2.31 -5.10 -0.73
N TYR A 117 -2.54 -6.32 -0.24
CA TYR A 117 -2.81 -7.50 -1.06
C TYR A 117 -3.99 -7.28 -2.01
N LYS A 118 -5.05 -6.64 -1.49
CA LYS A 118 -6.25 -6.34 -2.26
C LYS A 118 -5.94 -5.45 -3.46
N GLU A 119 -5.23 -4.35 -3.24
CA GLU A 119 -4.92 -3.39 -4.30
C GLU A 119 -4.10 -4.03 -5.44
N ILE A 120 -3.06 -4.80 -5.09
CA ILE A 120 -2.19 -5.45 -6.08
C ILE A 120 -2.95 -6.50 -6.89
N VAL A 121 -3.77 -7.32 -6.22
CA VAL A 121 -4.51 -8.40 -6.88
C VAL A 121 -5.69 -7.87 -7.69
N ASP A 122 -6.40 -6.86 -7.19
CA ASP A 122 -7.48 -6.20 -7.93
C ASP A 122 -6.93 -5.55 -9.21
N TYR A 123 -5.73 -4.96 -9.16
CA TYR A 123 -5.07 -4.40 -10.34
C TYR A 123 -4.69 -5.48 -11.36
N LEU A 124 -4.14 -6.62 -10.91
CA LEU A 124 -3.87 -7.77 -11.79
C LEU A 124 -5.17 -8.29 -12.44
N ASN A 125 -6.23 -8.43 -11.66
CA ASN A 125 -7.54 -8.88 -12.14
C ASN A 125 -8.08 -7.94 -13.22
N LEU A 126 -8.01 -6.64 -12.97
CA LEU A 126 -8.41 -5.60 -13.93
C LEU A 126 -7.62 -5.69 -15.24
N LYS A 127 -6.28 -5.82 -15.16
CA LYS A 127 -5.41 -5.79 -16.35
C LYS A 127 -5.43 -7.09 -17.15
N ALA A 128 -5.51 -8.24 -16.49
CA ALA A 128 -5.48 -9.55 -17.13
C ALA A 128 -6.87 -10.13 -17.43
N GLY A 129 -7.96 -9.47 -17.00
CA GLY A 129 -9.32 -9.99 -17.12
C GLY A 129 -9.54 -11.26 -16.29
N THR A 130 -8.90 -11.33 -15.12
CA THR A 130 -8.91 -12.51 -14.24
C THR A 130 -9.61 -12.20 -12.92
N ASN A 131 -9.86 -13.24 -12.11
CA ASN A 131 -10.58 -13.13 -10.82
C ASN A 131 -9.80 -13.82 -9.68
N PHE A 132 -8.50 -13.56 -9.57
CA PHE A 132 -7.70 -14.06 -8.45
C PHE A 132 -8.17 -13.48 -7.12
N ARG A 133 -8.14 -14.31 -6.08
CA ARG A 133 -8.58 -13.90 -4.74
C ARG A 133 -7.43 -13.23 -3.99
N PRO A 134 -7.60 -12.01 -3.45
CA PRO A 134 -6.58 -11.39 -2.60
C PRO A 134 -6.40 -12.11 -1.26
N SER A 135 -7.37 -12.94 -0.87
CA SER A 135 -7.29 -13.79 0.32
C SER A 135 -6.44 -15.04 0.14
N ALA A 136 -6.03 -15.39 -1.09
CA ALA A 136 -5.30 -16.63 -1.36
C ALA A 136 -3.92 -16.66 -0.69
N SER A 137 -3.65 -17.74 0.07
CA SER A 137 -2.43 -17.86 0.89
C SER A 137 -1.15 -17.69 0.07
N LYS A 138 -1.02 -18.40 -1.06
CA LYS A 138 0.18 -18.33 -1.91
C LYS A 138 0.43 -16.92 -2.46
N THR A 139 -0.62 -16.27 -2.95
CA THR A 139 -0.54 -14.90 -3.46
C THR A 139 -0.07 -13.94 -2.37
N LYS A 140 -0.62 -14.05 -1.15
CA LYS A 140 -0.16 -13.27 -0.01
C LYS A 140 1.31 -13.52 0.32
N THR A 141 1.74 -14.77 0.37
CA THR A 141 3.14 -15.13 0.64
C THR A 141 4.10 -14.48 -0.36
N LEU A 142 3.77 -14.53 -1.65
CA LEU A 142 4.61 -13.95 -2.70
C LEU A 142 4.66 -12.42 -2.62
N ILE A 143 3.52 -11.77 -2.42
CA ILE A 143 3.47 -10.31 -2.26
C ILE A 143 4.24 -9.88 -1.01
N LYS A 144 4.03 -10.54 0.13
CA LYS A 144 4.73 -10.25 1.38
C LYS A 144 6.25 -10.40 1.24
N ALA A 145 6.71 -11.43 0.52
CA ALA A 145 8.13 -11.62 0.25
C ALA A 145 8.74 -10.44 -0.49
N ARG A 146 8.09 -9.93 -1.55
CA ARG A 146 8.60 -8.78 -2.32
C ARG A 146 8.51 -7.46 -1.55
N ILE A 147 7.47 -7.26 -0.74
CA ILE A 147 7.39 -6.10 0.14
C ILE A 147 8.53 -6.10 1.17
N ASN A 148 8.88 -7.27 1.72
CA ASN A 148 10.02 -7.41 2.64
C ASN A 148 11.37 -7.16 1.95
N GLU A 149 11.46 -7.40 0.64
CA GLU A 149 12.59 -7.03 -0.21
C GLU A 149 12.62 -5.54 -0.57
N SER A 150 11.72 -4.73 0.01
CA SER A 150 11.59 -3.28 -0.20
C SER A 150 11.01 -2.85 -1.56
N TYR A 151 10.32 -3.74 -2.28
CA TYR A 151 9.55 -3.35 -3.46
C TYR A 151 8.27 -2.61 -3.07
N SER A 152 7.94 -1.58 -3.87
CA SER A 152 6.75 -0.75 -3.68
C SER A 152 5.54 -1.30 -4.43
N ILE A 153 4.33 -0.86 -4.08
CA ILE A 153 3.09 -1.21 -4.80
C ILE A 153 3.20 -0.86 -6.29
N ASP A 154 3.84 0.27 -6.60
CA ASP A 154 4.03 0.74 -7.97
C ASP A 154 4.92 -0.22 -8.78
N ASP A 155 5.89 -0.88 -8.13
CA ASP A 155 6.71 -1.91 -8.78
C ASP A 155 5.86 -3.14 -9.16
N PHE A 156 4.91 -3.54 -8.31
CA PHE A 156 3.97 -4.61 -8.67
C PHE A 156 3.10 -4.22 -9.86
N LYS A 157 2.53 -3.00 -9.84
CA LYS A 157 1.71 -2.48 -10.94
C LYS A 157 2.51 -2.45 -12.24
N LYS A 158 3.77 -1.97 -12.18
CA LYS A 158 4.67 -1.94 -13.33
C LYS A 158 4.97 -3.33 -13.90
N VAL A 159 5.24 -4.34 -13.05
CA VAL A 159 5.43 -5.73 -13.52
C VAL A 159 4.16 -6.27 -14.17
N ILE A 160 2.98 -5.98 -13.60
CA ILE A 160 1.69 -6.36 -14.18
C ILE A 160 1.51 -5.71 -15.55
N ASP A 161 1.81 -4.42 -15.70
CA ASP A 161 1.69 -3.70 -16.97
C ASP A 161 2.61 -4.31 -18.03
N ILE A 162 3.90 -4.43 -17.70
CA ILE A 162 4.94 -4.99 -18.58
C ILE A 162 4.52 -6.36 -19.12
N LYS A 163 4.07 -7.26 -18.23
CA LYS A 163 3.75 -8.62 -18.61
C LYS A 163 2.37 -8.77 -19.22
N SER A 164 1.40 -7.95 -18.83
CA SER A 164 0.09 -7.93 -19.48
C SER A 164 0.25 -7.47 -20.93
N ASP A 165 1.03 -6.42 -21.18
CA ASP A 165 1.23 -5.88 -22.53
C ASP A 165 2.00 -6.83 -23.46
N GLU A 166 2.88 -7.67 -22.90
CA GLU A 166 3.63 -8.70 -23.62
C GLU A 166 2.79 -9.97 -23.84
N TRP A 167 2.18 -10.51 -22.78
CA TRP A 167 1.59 -11.84 -22.77
C TRP A 167 0.12 -11.85 -23.19
N LEU A 168 -0.64 -10.77 -23.03
CA LEU A 168 -2.02 -10.71 -23.56
C LEU A 168 -2.06 -10.82 -25.08
N LYS A 169 -1.00 -10.39 -25.76
CA LYS A 169 -0.88 -10.47 -27.22
C LYS A 169 -0.54 -11.89 -27.71
N ASN A 170 -0.06 -12.77 -26.83
CA ASN A 170 0.37 -14.12 -27.18
C ASN A 170 -0.51 -15.17 -26.47
N LYS A 171 -1.33 -15.88 -27.25
CA LYS A 171 -2.31 -16.86 -26.78
C LYS A 171 -1.72 -17.93 -25.85
N ASP A 172 -0.48 -18.35 -26.07
CA ASP A 172 0.17 -19.35 -25.22
C ASP A 172 0.66 -18.77 -23.91
N MET A 173 1.06 -17.49 -23.91
CA MET A 173 1.64 -16.84 -22.76
C MET A 173 0.61 -16.26 -21.78
N VAL A 174 -0.62 -15.99 -22.23
CA VAL A 174 -1.73 -15.49 -21.38
C VAL A 174 -1.91 -16.34 -20.12
N ARG A 175 -1.74 -17.67 -20.21
CA ARG A 175 -1.89 -18.60 -19.07
C ARG A 175 -0.92 -18.33 -17.91
N TYR A 176 0.15 -17.59 -18.15
CA TYR A 176 1.17 -17.24 -17.17
C TYR A 176 0.92 -15.89 -16.47
N LEU A 177 -0.14 -15.16 -16.82
CA LEU A 177 -0.59 -13.96 -16.08
C LEU A 177 -1.26 -14.34 -14.76
N ARG A 178 -0.46 -14.86 -13.82
CA ARG A 178 -0.90 -15.33 -12.50
C ARG A 178 0.04 -14.80 -11.41
N PRO A 179 -0.42 -14.64 -10.17
CA PRO A 179 0.43 -14.16 -9.08
C PRO A 179 1.70 -15.00 -8.88
N GLU A 180 1.60 -16.33 -9.00
CA GLU A 180 2.74 -17.25 -8.85
C GLU A 180 3.86 -16.96 -9.84
N THR A 181 3.52 -16.63 -11.09
CA THR A 181 4.50 -16.37 -12.13
C THR A 181 5.03 -14.94 -12.06
N LEU A 182 4.14 -13.96 -11.85
CA LEU A 182 4.51 -12.54 -11.84
C LEU A 182 5.32 -12.15 -10.59
N PHE A 183 4.97 -12.69 -9.42
CA PHE A 183 5.58 -12.33 -8.14
C PHE A 183 6.59 -13.39 -7.65
N GLY A 184 6.93 -14.34 -8.52
CA GLY A 184 7.97 -15.35 -8.29
C GLY A 184 9.39 -14.77 -8.30
N THR A 185 10.39 -15.64 -8.41
CA THR A 185 11.82 -15.26 -8.33
C THR A 185 12.31 -14.33 -9.44
N LYS A 186 11.57 -14.25 -10.56
CA LYS A 186 11.90 -13.41 -11.72
C LYS A 186 11.33 -11.98 -11.62
N PHE A 187 10.78 -11.58 -10.47
CA PHE A 187 10.12 -10.29 -10.27
C PHE A 187 11.01 -9.10 -10.69
N GLU A 188 12.24 -9.05 -10.17
CA GLU A 188 13.20 -7.98 -10.50
C GLU A 188 13.54 -7.94 -11.99
N SER A 189 13.69 -9.12 -12.62
CA SER A 189 13.96 -9.21 -14.05
C SER A 189 12.79 -8.65 -14.87
N TYR A 190 11.55 -8.90 -14.46
CA TYR A 190 10.37 -8.34 -15.12
C TYR A 190 10.26 -6.83 -14.91
N LEU A 191 10.52 -6.35 -13.70
CA LEU A 191 10.46 -4.92 -13.35
C LEU A 191 11.42 -4.08 -14.21
N ASN A 192 12.58 -4.66 -14.53
CA ASN A 192 13.66 -4.05 -15.30
C ASN A 192 13.67 -4.41 -16.79
N GLN A 193 12.64 -5.12 -17.28
CA GLN A 193 12.58 -5.50 -18.68
C GLN A 193 12.41 -4.28 -19.58
N LYS A 194 13.32 -4.11 -20.55
CA LYS A 194 13.22 -3.06 -21.57
C LYS A 194 12.01 -3.34 -22.46
N GLN A 195 11.07 -2.40 -22.53
CA GLN A 195 10.00 -2.42 -23.51
C GLN A 195 10.61 -2.08 -24.87
N VAL A 196 10.64 -3.06 -25.77
CA VAL A 196 11.02 -2.81 -27.16
C VAL A 196 9.81 -2.16 -27.82
N TYR A 197 9.85 -0.84 -27.99
CA TYR A 197 8.90 -0.17 -28.88
C TYR A 197 9.22 -0.67 -30.29
N LYS A 198 8.31 -1.43 -30.88
CA LYS A 198 8.41 -1.72 -32.31
C LYS A 198 8.09 -0.42 -33.02
N ASP A 199 9.11 0.24 -33.56
CA ASP A 199 8.93 1.25 -34.58
C ASP A 199 8.14 0.62 -35.72
N THR A 200 6.83 0.86 -35.77
CA THR A 200 6.03 0.58 -36.95
C THR A 200 6.44 1.55 -38.05
N ASN A 201 7.54 1.22 -38.74
CA ASN A 201 7.92 1.84 -39.99
C ASN A 201 8.25 0.75 -41.02
N GLU A 202 7.31 -0.19 -41.22
CA GLU A 202 7.32 -1.17 -42.31
C GLU A 202 5.96 -1.12 -43.02
N ARG A 203 5.68 -0.02 -43.72
CA ARG A 203 4.56 0.10 -44.69
C ARG A 203 4.90 1.00 -45.89
N ALA A 204 6.17 1.07 -46.29
CA ALA A 204 6.59 1.92 -47.42
C ALA A 204 7.49 1.25 -48.46
N THR A 205 7.55 -0.09 -48.55
CA THR A 205 8.40 -0.78 -49.54
C THR A 205 7.67 -1.74 -50.48
N SER A 206 6.36 -1.95 -50.38
CA SER A 206 5.63 -2.85 -51.31
C SER A 206 4.97 -2.15 -52.51
N GLU A 207 5.17 -0.85 -52.71
CA GLU A 207 4.60 -0.10 -53.85
C GLU A 207 5.59 0.16 -55.00
N TYR A 208 6.87 -0.25 -54.88
CA TYR A 208 7.88 -0.02 -55.92
C TYR A 208 8.24 -1.24 -56.79
N ASP A 209 7.72 -2.44 -56.50
CA ASP A 209 8.04 -3.67 -57.27
C ASP A 209 7.08 -3.95 -58.45
N ASN A 210 6.25 -2.99 -58.86
CA ASN A 210 5.36 -3.13 -60.03
C ASN A 210 5.73 -2.20 -61.21
N PHE A 211 6.95 -1.68 -61.25
CA PHE A 211 7.46 -0.93 -62.40
C PHE A 211 8.87 -1.40 -62.75
N PHE A 212 9.04 -2.60 -63.32
CA PHE A 212 10.04 -2.93 -64.34
C PHE A 212 9.71 -4.27 -65.01
#